data_AF-A0A3D5BB37-F1
#
_entry.id   AF-A0A3D5BB37-F1
#
_cell.length_a   1.000
_cell.length_b   1.000
_cell.length_c   1.000
_cell.angle_alpha   90.00
_cell.angle_beta   90.00
_cell.angle_gamma   90.00
#
_symmetry.space_group_name_H-M   'P 1'
#
loop_
_entity.id
_entity.type
_entity.pdbx_description
1 polymer ?
#
loop_
_entity_poly.entity_id
_entity_poly.type
_entity_poly.pdbx_seq_one_letter_code
_entity_poly.pdbx_strand_id
1 'polypeptide(L)'
;MNSETQPKKQKALKKITKTRLKNIGLYYLERFESSVQNLRDVLKRRVDGYAFQNPDFDKAQAYQWIEELLEDFQNWNYLSDERYASLKVKDYLAAGKSARYIKTKLKMKGIDENAADALIEKEEYDPRAFALKLAKKKKIGPFRANAEDRKENRQKDMGILLRAGFDYDVVCDILGQTVEQIED
;
A
#
# COMPACT_ATOMS: atom_id res chain seq x y z
N MET A 1 35.62 -24.80 14.37
CA MET A 1 34.67 -25.69 13.67
C MET A 1 33.65 -24.81 12.97
N ASN A 2 33.84 -24.55 11.67
CA ASN A 2 32.89 -23.80 10.87
C ASN A 2 31.76 -24.75 10.44
N SER A 3 30.56 -24.51 10.94
CA SER A 3 29.35 -25.21 10.50
C SER A 3 28.91 -24.64 9.15
N GLU A 4 29.36 -25.27 8.06
CA GLU A 4 28.82 -25.06 6.73
C GLU A 4 27.32 -25.36 6.73
N THR A 5 26.51 -24.31 6.64
CA THR A 5 25.05 -24.45 6.55
C THR A 5 24.73 -24.91 5.14
N GLN A 6 24.49 -26.21 4.94
CA GLN A 6 24.12 -26.73 3.62
C GLN A 6 22.84 -26.03 3.11
N PRO A 7 22.83 -25.54 1.85
CA PRO A 7 21.66 -24.85 1.31
C PRO A 7 20.47 -25.83 1.22
N LYS A 8 19.35 -25.49 1.87
CA LYS A 8 18.11 -26.28 1.82
C LYS A 8 17.67 -26.47 0.35
N LYS A 9 17.63 -27.72 -0.13
CA LYS A 9 17.09 -28.07 -1.46
C LYS A 9 15.69 -27.47 -1.61
N GLN A 10 15.51 -26.59 -2.60
CA GLN A 10 14.21 -25.98 -2.88
C GLN A 10 13.25 -27.06 -3.38
N LYS A 11 12.03 -27.09 -2.83
CA LYS A 11 10.98 -28.04 -3.27
C LYS A 11 10.60 -27.74 -4.71
N ALA A 12 10.47 -28.80 -5.52
CA ALA A 12 10.02 -28.69 -6.90
C ALA A 12 8.61 -28.08 -6.97
N LEU A 13 8.47 -27.01 -7.76
CA LEU A 13 7.19 -26.35 -7.96
C LEU A 13 6.30 -27.14 -8.92
N LYS A 14 4.99 -27.16 -8.64
CA LYS A 14 4.00 -27.81 -9.50
C LYS A 14 3.85 -27.05 -10.82
N LYS A 15 3.71 -27.79 -11.93
CA LYS A 15 3.54 -27.24 -13.29
C LYS A 15 2.45 -26.19 -13.38
N ILE A 16 2.78 -25.05 -13.97
CA ILE A 16 1.83 -23.97 -14.25
C ILE A 16 0.97 -24.34 -15.46
N THR A 17 -0.34 -24.20 -15.30
CA THR A 17 -1.36 -24.35 -16.34
C THR A 17 -2.41 -23.26 -16.16
N LYS A 18 -3.19 -22.93 -17.19
CA LYS A 18 -4.30 -21.97 -17.09
C LYS A 18 -5.26 -22.31 -15.94
N THR A 19 -5.70 -23.57 -15.83
CA THR A 19 -6.56 -24.05 -14.74
C THR A 19 -5.91 -23.87 -13.36
N ARG A 20 -4.61 -24.11 -13.24
CA ARG A 20 -3.89 -23.90 -11.98
C ARG A 20 -3.83 -22.42 -11.60
N LEU A 21 -3.56 -21.53 -12.55
CA LEU A 21 -3.57 -20.08 -12.31
C LEU A 21 -4.97 -19.60 -11.92
N LYS A 22 -6.02 -20.09 -12.59
CA LYS A 22 -7.42 -19.82 -12.22
C LYS A 22 -7.69 -20.20 -10.78
N ASN A 23 -7.35 -21.42 -10.37
CA ASN A 23 -7.58 -21.90 -9.00
C ASN A 23 -6.78 -21.10 -7.96
N ILE A 24 -5.54 -20.71 -8.27
CA ILE A 24 -4.74 -19.83 -7.39
C ILE A 24 -5.42 -18.46 -7.27
N GLY A 25 -5.90 -17.89 -8.37
CA GLY A 25 -6.60 -16.61 -8.40
C GLY A 25 -7.88 -16.64 -7.58
N LEU A 26 -8.75 -17.63 -7.81
CA LEU A 26 -9.99 -17.80 -7.05
C LEU A 26 -9.74 -17.96 -5.56
N TYR A 27 -8.78 -18.82 -5.17
CA TYR A 27 -8.41 -18.99 -3.76
C TYR A 27 -7.86 -17.70 -3.12
N TYR A 28 -7.16 -16.88 -3.90
CA TYR A 28 -6.68 -15.58 -3.42
C TYR A 28 -7.84 -14.60 -3.20
N LEU A 29 -8.75 -14.50 -4.17
CA LEU A 29 -9.89 -13.58 -4.13
C LEU A 29 -10.96 -13.96 -3.10
N GLU A 30 -11.08 -15.25 -2.77
CA GLU A 30 -11.94 -15.72 -1.67
C GLU A 30 -11.53 -15.10 -0.32
N ARG A 31 -10.24 -14.76 -0.17
CA ARG A 31 -9.65 -14.32 1.11
C ARG A 31 -9.33 -12.84 1.16
N PHE A 32 -9.08 -12.22 0.00
CA PHE A 32 -8.53 -10.89 -0.08
C PHE A 32 -9.18 -10.10 -1.22
N GLU A 33 -9.65 -8.88 -0.91
CA GLU A 33 -9.91 -7.90 -1.96
C GLU A 33 -8.58 -7.51 -2.63
N SER A 34 -8.59 -7.39 -3.95
CA SER A 34 -7.40 -7.09 -4.74
C SER A 34 -7.70 -6.11 -5.86
N SER A 35 -6.68 -5.32 -6.24
CA SER A 35 -6.66 -4.68 -7.54
C SER A 35 -6.25 -5.67 -8.62
N VAL A 36 -6.54 -5.33 -9.87
CA VAL A 36 -6.14 -6.08 -11.07
C VAL A 36 -4.62 -6.20 -11.12
N GLN A 37 -3.90 -5.10 -10.94
CA GLN A 37 -2.44 -5.12 -10.95
C GLN A 37 -1.85 -5.98 -9.83
N ASN A 38 -2.44 -5.96 -8.63
CA ASN A 38 -1.95 -6.78 -7.54
C ASN A 38 -2.12 -8.28 -7.82
N LEU A 39 -3.28 -8.69 -8.32
CA LEU A 39 -3.52 -10.09 -8.66
C LEU A 39 -2.62 -10.54 -9.83
N ARG A 40 -2.44 -9.67 -10.84
CA ARG A 40 -1.48 -9.87 -11.93
C ARG A 40 -0.09 -10.18 -11.38
N ASP A 41 0.43 -9.35 -10.48
CA ASP A 41 1.75 -9.55 -9.88
C ASP A 41 1.83 -10.83 -9.04
N VAL A 42 0.76 -11.18 -8.32
CA VAL A 42 0.69 -12.43 -7.54
C VAL A 42 0.82 -13.64 -8.47
N LEU A 43 0.08 -13.67 -9.58
CA LEU A 43 0.12 -14.77 -10.54
C LEU A 43 1.44 -14.79 -11.32
N LYS A 44 1.97 -13.63 -11.75
CA LYS A 44 3.27 -13.53 -12.42
C LYS A 44 4.41 -14.08 -11.57
N ARG A 45 4.47 -13.75 -10.27
CA ARG A 45 5.46 -14.34 -9.35
C ARG A 45 5.40 -15.87 -9.28
N ARG A 46 4.22 -16.49 -9.46
CA ARG A 46 4.08 -17.96 -9.53
C ARG A 46 4.61 -18.52 -10.83
N VAL A 47 4.32 -17.85 -11.95
CA VAL A 47 4.87 -18.18 -13.27
C VAL A 47 6.39 -18.09 -13.26
N ASP A 48 6.93 -16.96 -12.79
CA ASP A 48 8.36 -16.68 -12.79
C ASP A 48 9.13 -17.68 -11.91
N GLY A 49 8.60 -17.98 -10.72
CA GLY A 49 9.20 -18.98 -9.84
C GLY A 49 9.24 -20.38 -10.48
N TYR A 50 8.19 -20.76 -11.22
CA TYR A 50 8.17 -22.04 -11.93
C TYR A 50 9.11 -22.05 -13.14
N ALA A 51 9.08 -21.01 -13.97
CA ALA A 51 9.94 -20.86 -15.15
C ALA A 51 11.42 -20.86 -14.77
N PHE A 52 11.78 -20.26 -13.63
CA PHE A 52 13.14 -20.31 -13.11
C PHE A 52 13.64 -21.75 -12.84
N GLN A 53 12.75 -22.65 -12.41
CA GLN A 53 13.09 -24.07 -12.19
C GLN A 53 12.94 -24.93 -13.46
N ASN A 54 12.32 -24.39 -14.52
CA ASN A 54 11.96 -25.12 -15.75
C ASN A 54 12.22 -24.22 -16.97
N PRO A 55 13.47 -24.10 -17.46
CA PRO A 55 13.84 -23.12 -18.49
C PRO A 55 13.10 -23.28 -19.83
N ASP A 56 12.69 -24.51 -20.17
CA ASP A 56 11.94 -24.81 -21.41
C ASP A 56 10.44 -24.45 -21.32
N PHE A 57 9.98 -23.96 -20.16
CA PHE A 57 8.58 -23.56 -19.98
C PHE A 57 8.29 -22.22 -20.68
N ASP A 58 7.28 -22.21 -21.55
CA ASP A 58 6.81 -20.99 -22.20
C ASP A 58 6.08 -20.08 -21.21
N LYS A 59 6.85 -19.16 -20.60
CA LYS A 59 6.30 -18.14 -19.69
C LYS A 59 5.44 -17.10 -20.41
N ALA A 60 5.65 -16.88 -21.71
CA ALA A 60 4.90 -15.86 -22.45
C ALA A 60 3.45 -16.30 -22.63
N GLN A 61 3.23 -17.58 -22.99
CA GLN A 61 1.90 -18.17 -23.01
C GLN A 61 1.22 -18.13 -21.63
N ALA A 62 1.98 -18.39 -20.56
CA ALA A 62 1.43 -18.31 -19.21
C ALA A 62 1.01 -16.89 -18.79
N TYR A 63 1.70 -15.84 -19.26
CA TYR A 63 1.26 -14.47 -19.04
C TYR A 63 0.00 -14.12 -19.83
N GLN A 64 -0.17 -14.64 -21.04
CA GLN A 64 -1.43 -14.46 -21.80
C GLN A 64 -2.61 -15.07 -21.04
N TRP A 65 -2.45 -16.28 -20.48
CA TRP A 65 -3.47 -16.88 -19.62
C TRP A 65 -3.80 -16.01 -18.39
N ILE A 66 -2.82 -15.29 -17.83
CA ILE A 66 -3.09 -14.39 -16.70
C ILE A 66 -4.00 -13.24 -17.14
N GLU A 67 -3.71 -12.58 -18.25
CA GLU A 67 -4.53 -11.45 -18.70
C GLU A 67 -5.97 -11.89 -19.05
N GLU A 68 -6.14 -13.03 -19.72
CA GLU A 68 -7.46 -13.63 -19.97
C GLU A 68 -8.22 -13.91 -18.66
N LEU A 69 -7.55 -14.46 -17.65
CA LEU A 69 -8.18 -14.76 -16.36
C LEU A 69 -8.53 -13.49 -15.56
N LEU A 70 -7.73 -12.43 -15.66
CA LEU A 70 -8.03 -11.15 -15.03
C LEU A 70 -9.29 -10.54 -15.63
N GLU A 71 -9.41 -10.57 -16.96
CA GLU A 71 -10.61 -10.14 -17.67
C GLU A 71 -11.84 -10.97 -17.26
N ASP A 72 -11.74 -12.30 -17.25
CA ASP A 72 -12.79 -13.19 -16.75
C ASP A 72 -13.24 -12.83 -15.33
N PHE A 73 -12.28 -12.60 -14.41
CA PHE A 73 -12.59 -12.25 -13.02
C PHE A 73 -13.23 -10.86 -12.88
N GLN A 74 -12.88 -9.90 -13.73
CA GLN A 74 -13.56 -8.60 -13.79
C GLN A 74 -14.99 -8.76 -14.32
N ASN A 75 -15.19 -9.54 -15.38
CA ASN A 75 -16.50 -9.82 -15.96
C ASN A 75 -17.44 -10.55 -14.99
N TRP A 76 -16.91 -11.47 -14.18
CA TRP A 76 -17.66 -12.11 -13.09
C TRP A 76 -17.79 -11.25 -11.83
N ASN A 77 -17.27 -10.02 -11.86
CA ASN A 77 -17.28 -9.07 -10.77
C ASN A 77 -16.52 -9.55 -9.51
N TYR A 78 -15.63 -10.53 -9.63
CA TYR A 78 -14.76 -11.01 -8.54
C TYR A 78 -13.57 -10.08 -8.30
N LEU A 79 -13.27 -9.21 -9.26
CA LEU A 79 -12.14 -8.29 -9.23
C LEU A 79 -12.58 -6.90 -9.66
N SER A 80 -12.29 -5.88 -8.86
CA SER A 80 -12.68 -4.49 -9.15
C SER A 80 -11.69 -3.52 -8.52
N ASP A 81 -11.05 -2.72 -9.35
CA ASP A 81 -10.13 -1.66 -8.92
C ASP A 81 -10.86 -0.56 -8.13
N GLU A 82 -12.10 -0.24 -8.51
CA GLU A 82 -12.94 0.74 -7.81
C GLU A 82 -13.26 0.29 -6.38
N ARG A 83 -13.78 -0.94 -6.21
CA ARG A 83 -14.06 -1.47 -4.87
C ARG A 83 -12.81 -1.56 -4.02
N TYR A 84 -11.73 -2.08 -4.61
CA TYR A 84 -10.45 -2.18 -3.94
C TYR A 84 -9.95 -0.81 -3.47
N ALA A 85 -9.97 0.19 -4.35
CA ALA A 85 -9.50 1.54 -4.03
C ALA A 85 -10.36 2.17 -2.93
N SER A 86 -11.69 2.09 -3.03
CA SER A 86 -12.62 2.63 -2.03
C SER A 86 -12.38 2.04 -0.64
N LEU A 87 -12.25 0.72 -0.54
CA LEU A 87 -11.93 0.05 0.72
C LEU A 87 -10.58 0.48 1.28
N LYS A 88 -9.55 0.59 0.43
CA LYS A 88 -8.20 0.96 0.86
C LYS A 88 -8.09 2.42 1.28
N VAL A 89 -8.79 3.34 0.63
CA VAL A 89 -8.86 4.75 1.06
C VAL A 89 -9.41 4.81 2.48
N LYS A 90 -10.56 4.18 2.74
CA LYS A 90 -11.16 4.11 4.08
C LYS A 90 -10.24 3.51 5.12
N ASP A 91 -9.62 2.37 4.82
CA ASP A 91 -8.66 1.70 5.73
C ASP A 91 -7.49 2.62 6.10
N TYR A 92 -6.90 3.31 5.10
CA TYR A 92 -5.76 4.16 5.32
C TYR A 92 -6.12 5.47 6.02
N LEU A 93 -7.29 6.04 5.74
CA LEU A 93 -7.79 7.21 6.45
C LEU A 93 -8.08 6.87 7.92
N ALA A 94 -8.76 5.75 8.20
CA ALA A 94 -8.95 5.27 9.56
C ALA A 94 -7.62 5.08 10.31
N ALA A 95 -6.59 4.61 9.58
CA ALA A 95 -5.23 4.47 10.11
C ALA A 95 -4.44 5.79 10.23
N GLY A 96 -5.02 6.94 9.88
CA GLY A 96 -4.41 8.27 9.98
C GLY A 96 -3.31 8.52 8.94
N LYS A 97 -3.43 7.96 7.73
CA LYS A 97 -2.47 8.17 6.65
C LYS A 97 -2.77 9.46 5.89
N SER A 98 -1.73 10.08 5.35
CA SER A 98 -1.86 11.26 4.50
C SER A 98 -2.43 10.91 3.12
N ALA A 99 -3.05 11.87 2.45
CA ALA A 99 -3.49 11.71 1.06
C ALA A 99 -2.34 11.25 0.17
N ARG A 100 -1.16 11.88 0.25
CA ARG A 100 0.03 11.49 -0.54
C ARG A 100 0.44 10.04 -0.31
N TYR A 101 0.39 9.56 0.94
CA TYR A 101 0.67 8.16 1.26
C TYR A 101 -0.35 7.25 0.55
N ILE A 102 -1.63 7.57 0.65
CA ILE A 102 -2.73 6.80 0.06
C ILE A 102 -2.56 6.70 -1.46
N LYS A 103 -2.38 7.85 -2.12
CA LYS A 103 -2.20 7.91 -3.58
C LYS A 103 -0.99 7.11 -4.05
N THR A 104 0.12 7.23 -3.35
CA THR A 104 1.33 6.44 -3.66
C THR A 104 1.06 4.94 -3.54
N LYS A 105 0.36 4.50 -2.49
CA LYS A 105 0.02 3.08 -2.31
C LYS A 105 -0.95 2.56 -3.34
N LEU A 106 -1.95 3.35 -3.71
CA LEU A 106 -2.93 2.99 -4.74
C LEU A 106 -2.29 2.97 -6.15
N LYS A 107 -1.40 3.91 -6.46
CA LYS A 107 -0.61 3.90 -7.71
C LYS A 107 0.24 2.64 -7.86
N MET A 108 0.90 2.20 -6.79
CA MET A 108 1.63 0.91 -6.78
C MET A 108 0.71 -0.31 -7.02
N LYS A 109 -0.61 -0.13 -6.86
CA LYS A 109 -1.64 -1.14 -7.10
C LYS A 109 -2.36 -0.93 -8.43
N GLY A 110 -1.84 -0.09 -9.31
CA GLY A 110 -2.37 0.16 -10.64
C GLY A 110 -3.58 1.09 -10.67
N ILE A 111 -3.93 1.74 -9.55
CA ILE A 111 -5.04 2.67 -9.48
C ILE A 111 -4.58 4.05 -9.93
N ASP A 112 -5.37 4.68 -10.80
CA ASP A 112 -5.11 6.04 -11.29
C ASP A 112 -5.15 7.08 -10.16
N GLU A 113 -4.36 8.15 -10.32
CA GLU A 113 -4.28 9.20 -9.32
C GLU A 113 -5.59 9.98 -9.20
N ASN A 114 -6.28 10.27 -10.30
CA ASN A 114 -7.55 11.01 -10.26
C ASN A 114 -8.65 10.18 -9.57
N ALA A 115 -8.66 8.86 -9.79
CA ALA A 115 -9.58 7.95 -9.11
C ALA A 115 -9.30 7.93 -7.59
N ALA A 116 -8.03 7.94 -7.18
CA ALA A 116 -7.65 8.03 -5.78
C ALA A 116 -8.03 9.38 -5.16
N ASP A 117 -7.78 10.50 -5.85
CA ASP A 117 -8.13 11.84 -5.41
C ASP A 117 -9.66 11.96 -5.18
N ALA A 118 -10.48 11.53 -6.13
CA ALA A 118 -11.93 11.57 -6.02
C ALA A 118 -12.46 10.76 -4.81
N LEU A 119 -11.85 9.61 -4.52
CA LEU A 119 -12.20 8.79 -3.35
C LEU A 119 -11.77 9.43 -2.03
N ILE A 120 -10.62 10.11 -2.00
CA ILE A 120 -10.14 10.82 -0.80
C ILE A 120 -11.02 12.04 -0.51
N GLU A 121 -11.39 12.80 -1.54
CA GLU A 121 -12.26 13.97 -1.42
C GLU A 121 -13.65 13.58 -0.88
N LYS A 122 -14.20 12.45 -1.34
CA LYS A 122 -15.47 11.92 -0.86
C LYS A 122 -15.48 11.58 0.64
N GLU A 123 -14.32 11.33 1.24
CA GLU A 123 -14.18 11.01 2.67
C GLU A 123 -13.87 12.25 3.53
N GLU A 124 -14.05 13.46 2.98
CA GLU A 124 -13.87 14.75 3.68
C GLU A 124 -12.50 14.87 4.37
N TYR A 125 -11.45 14.47 3.66
CA TYR A 125 -10.09 14.46 4.19
C TYR A 125 -9.60 15.87 4.55
N ASP A 126 -9.33 16.10 5.83
CA ASP A 126 -8.61 17.28 6.33
C ASP A 126 -7.13 16.94 6.62
N PRO A 127 -6.18 17.44 5.81
CA PRO A 127 -4.75 17.25 6.04
C PRO A 127 -4.30 17.70 7.43
N ARG A 128 -4.85 18.81 7.95
CA ARG A 128 -4.45 19.40 9.23
C ARG A 128 -4.87 18.50 10.39
N ALA A 129 -6.14 18.10 10.46
CA ALA A 129 -6.63 17.18 11.48
C ALA A 129 -5.82 15.86 11.51
N PHE A 130 -5.47 15.31 10.35
CA PHE A 130 -4.70 14.08 10.25
C PHE A 130 -3.25 14.23 10.71
N ALA A 131 -2.58 15.30 10.29
CA ALA A 131 -1.23 15.60 10.72
C ALA A 131 -1.18 15.86 12.24
N LEU A 132 -2.17 16.55 12.78
CA LEU A 132 -2.31 16.81 14.20
C LEU A 132 -2.52 15.52 15.01
N LYS A 133 -3.39 14.62 14.53
CA LYS A 133 -3.61 13.30 15.13
C LYS A 133 -2.32 12.49 15.18
N LEU A 134 -1.52 12.53 14.11
CA LEU A 134 -0.21 11.88 14.10
C LEU A 134 0.76 12.55 15.08
N ALA A 135 0.80 13.89 15.12
CA ALA A 135 1.65 14.64 16.03
C ALA A 135 1.35 14.32 17.50
N LYS A 136 0.05 14.30 17.86
CA LYS A 136 -0.44 13.92 19.20
C LYS A 136 -0.06 12.48 19.55
N LYS A 137 -0.31 11.53 18.63
CA LYS A 137 0.05 10.11 18.81
C LYS A 137 1.55 9.90 19.01
N LYS A 138 2.38 10.69 18.33
CA LYS A 138 3.85 10.59 18.38
C LYS A 138 4.49 11.49 19.44
N LYS A 139 3.72 12.33 20.13
CA LYS A 139 4.20 13.35 21.08
C LYS A 139 5.30 14.24 20.48
N ILE A 140 5.01 14.79 19.30
CA ILE A 140 5.91 15.69 18.56
C ILE A 140 5.28 17.05 18.37
N GLY A 141 6.11 18.05 18.05
CA GLY A 141 5.66 19.43 17.84
C GLY A 141 4.99 19.99 19.10
N PRO A 142 3.78 20.56 19.00
CA PRO A 142 3.06 21.15 20.14
C PRO A 142 2.97 20.22 21.36
N PHE A 143 2.87 18.91 21.13
CA PHE A 143 2.66 17.88 22.15
C PHE A 143 3.92 17.39 22.87
N ARG A 144 5.07 18.06 22.65
CA ARG A 144 6.28 17.84 23.44
C ARG A 144 6.17 18.48 24.81
N ALA A 145 7.00 18.03 25.74
CA ALA A 145 6.88 18.37 27.15
C ALA A 145 7.03 19.85 27.46
N ASN A 146 7.91 20.57 26.75
CA ASN A 146 8.17 21.99 26.98
C ASN A 146 8.74 22.67 25.72
N ALA A 147 8.86 24.00 25.78
CA ALA A 147 9.31 24.82 24.64
C ALA A 147 10.75 24.53 24.19
N GLU A 148 11.66 24.16 25.10
CA GLU A 148 13.04 23.83 24.73
C GLU A 148 13.09 22.51 23.96
N ASP A 149 12.40 21.47 24.43
CA ASP A 149 12.30 20.18 23.73
C ASP A 149 11.66 20.34 22.35
N ARG A 150 10.66 21.24 22.21
CA ARG A 150 10.08 21.62 20.91
C ARG A 150 11.12 22.22 19.97
N LYS A 151 11.92 23.17 20.47
CA LYS A 151 12.93 23.87 19.68
C LYS A 151 14.04 22.93 19.22
N GLU A 152 14.60 22.13 20.14
CA GLU A 152 15.68 21.17 19.85
C GLU A 152 15.25 20.10 18.83
N ASN A 153 13.99 19.65 18.90
CA ASN A 153 13.49 18.57 18.04
C ASN A 153 12.72 19.05 16.80
N ARG A 154 12.57 20.36 16.59
CA ARG A 154 11.71 20.90 15.51
C ARG A 154 12.00 20.30 14.13
N GLN A 155 13.27 20.20 13.75
CA GLN A 155 13.67 19.62 12.46
C GLN A 155 13.36 18.11 12.38
N LYS A 156 13.56 17.39 13.48
CA LYS A 156 13.26 15.96 13.58
C LYS A 156 11.78 15.70 13.43
N ASP A 157 10.95 16.50 14.11
CA ASP A 157 9.50 16.42 14.08
C ASP A 157 8.94 16.76 12.69
N MET A 158 9.47 17.82 12.07
CA MET A 158 9.18 18.18 10.68
C MET A 158 9.47 17.00 9.74
N GLY A 159 10.64 16.37 9.89
CA GLY A 159 11.01 15.20 9.10
C GLY A 159 10.06 14.01 9.29
N ILE A 160 9.51 13.81 10.49
CA ILE A 160 8.54 12.74 10.76
C ILE A 160 7.24 12.98 9.98
N LEU A 161 6.70 14.20 10.02
CA LEU A 161 5.46 14.54 9.34
C LEU A 161 5.61 14.54 7.81
N LEU A 162 6.70 15.13 7.30
CA LEU A 162 7.00 15.13 5.85
C LEU A 162 7.16 13.70 5.30
N ARG A 163 7.87 12.82 6.01
CA ARG A 163 7.99 11.40 5.60
C ARG A 163 6.68 10.62 5.75
N ALA A 164 5.77 11.07 6.62
CA ALA A 164 4.41 10.53 6.66
C ALA A 164 3.55 11.01 5.48
N GLY A 165 4.04 11.97 4.68
CA GLY A 165 3.44 12.45 3.44
C GLY A 165 2.55 13.68 3.61
N PHE A 166 2.68 14.42 4.71
CA PHE A 166 2.01 15.71 4.87
C PHE A 166 2.79 16.81 4.15
N ASP A 167 2.07 17.79 3.60
CA ASP A 167 2.67 18.90 2.87
C ASP A 167 3.36 19.89 3.80
N TYR A 168 4.37 20.58 3.27
CA TYR A 168 5.24 21.44 4.04
C TYR A 168 4.48 22.52 4.82
N ASP A 169 3.48 23.14 4.22
CA ASP A 169 2.71 24.22 4.83
C ASP A 169 1.89 23.71 6.03
N VAL A 170 1.23 22.56 5.89
CA VAL A 170 0.49 21.89 6.98
C VAL A 170 1.44 21.53 8.14
N VAL A 171 2.65 21.05 7.81
CA VAL A 171 3.66 20.72 8.81
C VAL A 171 4.15 21.97 9.53
N CYS A 172 4.39 23.06 8.81
CA CYS A 172 4.83 24.32 9.40
C CYS A 172 3.77 24.95 10.30
N ASP A 173 2.50 24.91 9.90
CA ASP A 173 1.36 25.35 10.70
C ASP A 173 1.33 24.62 12.05
N ILE A 174 1.31 23.29 12.02
CA ILE A 174 1.21 22.47 13.23
C ILE A 174 2.42 22.68 14.15
N LEU A 175 3.63 22.75 13.60
CA LEU A 175 4.84 22.94 14.41
C LEU A 175 5.00 24.38 14.93
N GLY A 176 4.27 25.33 14.37
CA GLY A 176 4.23 26.72 14.83
C GLY A 176 3.26 26.98 15.98
N GLN A 177 2.31 26.06 16.22
CA GLN A 177 1.26 26.22 17.22
C GLN A 177 1.65 25.68 18.61
N THR A 178 0.95 26.15 19.64
CA THR A 178 0.94 25.56 20.98
C THR A 178 -0.28 24.65 21.16
N VAL A 179 -0.33 23.87 22.24
CA VAL A 179 -1.47 22.97 22.50
C VAL A 179 -2.74 23.80 22.72
N GLU A 180 -2.63 24.93 23.40
CA GLU A 180 -3.74 25.84 23.67
C GLU A 180 -4.33 26.38 22.36
N GLN A 181 -3.49 26.77 21.40
CA GLN A 181 -3.91 27.26 20.07
C GLN A 181 -4.55 26.20 19.17
N ILE A 182 -4.46 24.92 19.55
CA ILE A 182 -4.98 23.78 18.78
C ILE A 182 -6.32 23.29 19.34
N GLU A 183 -6.57 23.52 20.63
CA GLU A 183 -7.77 23.09 21.35
C GLU A 183 -8.88 24.16 21.34
N ASP A 184 -8.54 25.40 20.98
CA ASP A 184 -9.47 26.49 20.61
C ASP A 184 -9.95 26.38 19.16
#